data_AF-A0A7R8WT27-F1
#
_entry.id   AF-A0A7R8WT27-F1
#
_cell.length_a   1.000
_cell.length_b   1.000
_cell.length_c   1.000
_cell.angle_alpha   90.00
_cell.angle_beta   90.00
_cell.angle_gamma   90.00
#
_symmetry.space_group_name_H-M   'P 1'
#
loop_
_entity.id
_entity.type
_entity.pdbx_description
1 polymer ?
#
loop_
_entity_poly.entity_id
_entity_poly.type
_entity_poly.pdbx_seq_one_letter_code
_entity_poly.pdbx_strand_id
1 'polypeptide(L)'
;MRSILSGEKGPKRDMVLLNSGAAFMTAGLCDTIGDGMAIAADIIDGGKALEKLDALVALTKQLADELDGSCAPTNKIVARKKEEISQVLQDGVVLPSSCQEEDIAPPRGFREALLQHEGVSIIAEAKKASPSKGLISSDFDIVAIAEHYERCGAQAMSVLTDVDFFQGSLENLVRARAASCLPVLRKDFIVHEIQIEQSFKHGADAILLIAALLEEQQIRDYFQYAKEMGMDVIAEVHDEYEAEKCLRAECDLIGINNRDLRDFTVDIQTTFRLARVIGHSTPLVSESGLASKNDIQMLQKHGITAALVGEALMRAGTEGKQLAIFRDE
;
A
#
# COMPACT_ATOMS: atom_id res chain seq x y z
N MET A 1 20.98 -19.02 -6.35
CA MET A 1 21.37 -18.66 -7.72
C MET A 1 22.79 -18.09 -7.78
N ARG A 2 23.14 -17.05 -7.01
CA ARG A 2 24.52 -16.52 -6.95
C ARG A 2 25.58 -17.58 -6.65
N SER A 3 25.31 -18.50 -5.74
CA SER A 3 26.28 -19.56 -5.36
C SER A 3 26.60 -20.53 -6.52
N ILE A 4 25.59 -20.88 -7.33
CA ILE A 4 25.78 -21.66 -8.56
C ILE A 4 26.62 -20.88 -9.58
N LEU A 5 26.33 -19.59 -9.76
CA LEU A 5 27.03 -18.73 -10.72
C LEU A 5 28.44 -18.33 -10.28
N SER A 6 28.79 -18.52 -8.99
CA SER A 6 30.15 -18.38 -8.47
C SER A 6 30.96 -19.68 -8.56
N GLY A 7 30.48 -20.69 -9.28
CA GLY A 7 31.19 -21.96 -9.49
C GLY A 7 31.04 -22.99 -8.38
N GLU A 8 30.08 -22.84 -7.46
CA GLU A 8 29.81 -23.85 -6.43
C GLU A 8 29.41 -25.19 -7.09
N LYS A 9 30.19 -26.24 -6.83
CA LYS A 9 29.95 -27.56 -7.40
C LYS A 9 28.82 -28.29 -6.66
N GLY A 10 27.94 -28.94 -7.41
CA GLY A 10 26.89 -29.80 -6.87
C GLY A 10 25.76 -30.06 -7.86
N PRO A 11 24.78 -30.90 -7.49
CA PRO A 11 23.72 -31.35 -8.41
C PRO A 11 22.91 -30.21 -9.05
N LYS A 12 22.72 -29.11 -8.30
CA LYS A 12 22.03 -27.91 -8.80
C LYS A 12 22.82 -27.22 -9.92
N ARG A 13 24.15 -27.16 -9.82
CA ARG A 13 25.01 -26.63 -10.88
C ARG A 13 24.99 -27.54 -12.10
N ASP A 14 25.04 -28.85 -11.89
CA ASP A 14 25.05 -29.82 -12.99
C ASP A 14 23.76 -29.76 -13.82
N MET A 15 22.60 -29.55 -13.18
CA MET A 15 21.34 -29.28 -13.88
C MET A 15 21.38 -28.00 -14.72
N VAL A 16 21.99 -26.93 -14.20
CA VAL A 16 22.15 -25.66 -14.93
C VAL A 16 23.08 -25.82 -16.12
N LEU A 17 24.17 -26.57 -15.97
CA LEU A 17 25.07 -26.89 -17.07
C LEU A 17 24.38 -27.71 -18.15
N LEU A 18 23.62 -28.74 -17.77
CA LEU A 18 22.90 -29.59 -18.70
C LEU A 18 21.89 -28.78 -19.54
N ASN A 19 21.07 -27.95 -18.89
CA ASN A 19 20.12 -27.09 -19.57
C ASN A 19 20.80 -26.07 -20.49
N SER A 20 21.89 -25.45 -20.02
CA SER A 20 22.67 -24.52 -20.83
C SER A 20 23.33 -25.21 -22.03
N GLY A 21 23.86 -26.43 -21.84
CA GLY A 21 24.48 -27.22 -22.90
C GLY A 21 23.48 -27.60 -23.98
N ALA A 22 22.25 -27.98 -23.59
CA ALA A 22 21.17 -28.20 -24.55
C ALA A 22 20.84 -26.91 -25.32
N ALA A 23 20.77 -25.76 -24.65
CA ALA A 23 20.52 -24.48 -25.30
C ALA A 23 21.62 -24.11 -26.31
N PHE A 24 22.89 -24.29 -25.96
CA PHE A 24 24.02 -24.03 -26.87
C PHE A 24 23.99 -24.92 -28.12
N MET A 25 23.68 -26.21 -27.94
CA MET A 25 23.53 -27.14 -29.07
C MET A 25 22.37 -26.70 -29.97
N THR A 26 21.20 -26.35 -29.39
CA THR A 26 20.05 -25.89 -30.19
C THR A 26 20.31 -24.57 -30.92
N ALA A 27 21.18 -23.72 -30.38
CA ALA A 27 21.61 -22.48 -31.01
C ALA A 27 22.69 -22.68 -32.09
N GLY A 28 23.15 -23.92 -32.32
CA GLY A 28 24.20 -24.23 -33.30
C GLY A 28 25.60 -23.79 -32.88
N LEU A 29 25.83 -23.59 -31.57
CA LEU A 29 27.11 -23.16 -31.02
C LEU A 29 28.04 -24.33 -30.67
N CYS A 30 27.51 -25.55 -30.62
CA CYS A 30 28.24 -26.79 -30.43
C CYS A 30 27.48 -27.99 -31.01
N ASP A 31 28.18 -29.10 -31.27
CA ASP A 31 27.60 -30.27 -31.94
C ASP A 31 26.91 -31.23 -30.96
N THR A 32 27.31 -31.23 -29.69
CA THR A 32 26.75 -32.10 -28.65
C THR A 32 26.40 -31.32 -27.39
N ILE A 33 25.47 -31.87 -26.59
CA ILE A 33 25.15 -31.34 -25.25
C ILE A 33 26.40 -31.34 -24.35
N GLY A 34 27.27 -32.36 -24.48
CA GLY A 34 28.48 -32.47 -23.68
C GLY A 34 29.47 -31.33 -23.93
N ASP A 35 29.67 -30.98 -25.21
CA ASP A 35 30.49 -29.82 -25.59
C ASP A 35 29.88 -28.52 -25.08
N GLY A 36 28.54 -28.38 -25.17
CA GLY A 36 27.80 -27.25 -24.63
C GLY A 36 27.91 -27.13 -23.11
N MET A 37 27.90 -28.26 -22.39
CA MET A 37 28.10 -28.29 -20.93
C MET A 37 29.51 -27.83 -20.54
N ALA A 38 30.53 -28.18 -21.32
CA ALA A 38 31.90 -27.72 -21.10
C ALA A 38 32.01 -26.20 -21.30
N ILE A 39 31.41 -25.66 -22.36
CA ILE A 39 31.33 -24.20 -22.60
C ILE A 39 30.61 -23.50 -21.44
N ALA A 40 29.48 -24.05 -20.98
CA ALA A 40 28.72 -23.49 -19.86
C ALA A 40 29.53 -23.50 -18.56
N ALA A 41 30.31 -24.57 -18.32
CA ALA A 41 31.15 -24.71 -17.13
C ALA A 41 32.26 -23.66 -17.13
N ASP A 42 32.94 -23.45 -18.25
CA ASP A 42 33.99 -22.43 -18.37
C ASP A 42 33.47 -21.00 -18.13
N ILE A 43 32.24 -20.71 -18.58
CA ILE A 43 31.60 -19.39 -18.39
C ILE A 43 31.20 -19.17 -16.91
N ILE A 44 30.67 -20.20 -16.25
CA ILE A 44 30.23 -20.12 -14.85
C ILE A 44 31.44 -20.11 -13.91
N ASP A 45 32.33 -21.09 -14.04
CA ASP A 45 33.49 -21.24 -13.15
C ASP A 45 34.53 -20.12 -13.39
N GLY A 46 34.59 -19.60 -14.60
CA GLY A 46 35.40 -18.43 -14.95
C GLY A 46 34.81 -17.10 -14.49
N GLY A 47 33.68 -17.09 -13.77
CA GLY A 47 33.08 -15.88 -13.18
C GLY A 47 32.30 -14.98 -14.15
N LYS A 48 32.42 -15.19 -15.46
CA LYS A 48 31.74 -14.38 -16.49
C LYS A 48 30.22 -14.35 -16.33
N ALA A 49 29.62 -15.45 -15.91
CA ALA A 49 28.18 -15.51 -15.64
C ALA A 49 27.78 -14.60 -14.47
N LEU A 50 28.59 -14.59 -13.40
CA LEU A 50 28.36 -13.74 -12.24
C LEU A 50 28.58 -12.26 -12.56
N GLU A 51 29.65 -11.95 -13.30
CA GLU A 51 29.91 -10.59 -13.79
C GLU A 51 28.75 -10.08 -14.64
N LYS A 52 28.18 -10.92 -15.51
CA LYS A 52 27.04 -10.52 -16.35
C LYS A 52 25.77 -10.30 -15.51
N LEU A 53 25.55 -11.12 -14.49
CA LEU A 53 24.45 -10.90 -13.53
C LEU A 53 24.64 -9.60 -12.76
N ASP A 54 25.84 -9.33 -12.25
CA ASP A 54 26.14 -8.10 -11.53
C ASP A 54 26.03 -6.87 -12.44
N ALA A 55 26.43 -6.98 -13.71
CA ALA A 55 26.23 -5.93 -14.71
C ALA A 55 24.75 -5.71 -15.04
N LEU A 56 23.93 -6.77 -15.12
CA LEU A 56 22.48 -6.66 -15.29
C LEU A 56 21.82 -6.02 -14.06
N VAL A 57 22.24 -6.40 -12.85
CA VAL A 57 21.78 -5.78 -11.60
C VAL A 57 22.15 -4.30 -11.57
N ALA A 58 23.39 -3.95 -11.93
CA ALA A 58 23.86 -2.58 -12.03
C ALA A 58 23.08 -1.79 -13.08
N LEU A 59 22.81 -2.37 -14.25
CA LEU A 59 22.00 -1.76 -15.30
C LEU A 59 20.56 -1.58 -14.85
N THR A 60 19.94 -2.56 -14.17
CA THR A 60 18.57 -2.39 -13.63
C THR A 60 18.52 -1.33 -12.54
N LYS A 61 19.58 -1.20 -11.72
CA LYS A 61 19.69 -0.11 -10.75
C LYS A 61 19.88 1.23 -11.42
N GLN A 62 20.75 1.32 -12.42
CA GLN A 62 20.97 2.54 -13.20
C GLN A 62 19.71 2.93 -14.00
N LEU A 63 18.98 1.97 -14.56
CA LEU A 63 17.69 2.22 -15.21
C LEU A 63 16.63 2.63 -14.20
N ALA A 64 16.63 2.05 -12.99
CA ALA A 64 15.80 2.53 -11.89
C ALA A 64 16.19 3.96 -11.48
N ASP A 65 17.49 4.29 -11.41
CA ASP A 65 18.00 5.63 -11.11
C ASP A 65 17.71 6.65 -12.24
N GLU A 66 17.73 6.22 -13.51
CA GLU A 66 17.38 7.03 -14.68
C GLU A 66 15.86 7.21 -14.80
N LEU A 67 15.07 6.20 -14.44
CA LEU A 67 13.62 6.30 -14.24
C LEU A 67 13.29 7.17 -13.01
N ASP A 68 14.13 7.17 -11.98
CA ASP A 68 14.06 8.08 -10.82
C ASP A 68 14.47 9.50 -11.18
N GLY A 69 15.28 9.70 -12.22
CA GLY A 69 15.52 10.97 -12.89
C GLY A 69 14.26 11.53 -13.58
N SER A 70 13.33 10.65 -13.95
CA SER A 70 11.94 10.99 -14.30
C SER A 70 10.97 10.81 -13.12
N CYS A 71 11.47 10.92 -11.89
CA CYS A 71 10.78 10.98 -10.61
C CYS A 71 9.40 10.31 -10.54
N ALA A 72 9.40 9.01 -10.22
CA ALA A 72 8.23 8.40 -9.61
C ALA A 72 7.82 9.25 -8.38
N PRO A 73 6.55 9.68 -8.27
CA PRO A 73 6.06 10.55 -7.19
C PRO A 73 6.42 10.06 -5.78
N THR A 74 6.48 8.74 -5.60
CA THR A 74 6.80 8.03 -4.35
C THR A 74 8.18 8.34 -3.78
N ASN A 75 9.21 8.55 -4.60
CA ASN A 75 10.56 8.83 -4.07
C ASN A 75 10.67 10.23 -3.46
N LYS A 76 10.01 11.22 -4.06
CA LYS A 76 9.89 12.57 -3.47
C LYS A 76 9.13 12.53 -2.15
N ILE A 77 8.05 11.75 -2.10
CA ILE A 77 7.26 11.56 -0.89
C ILE A 77 8.12 10.97 0.23
N VAL A 78 8.85 9.87 -0.03
CA VAL A 78 9.68 9.22 0.99
C VAL A 78 10.81 10.13 1.47
N ALA A 79 11.48 10.84 0.56
CA ALA A 79 12.53 11.79 0.93
C ALA A 79 11.98 12.88 1.87
N ARG A 80 10.81 13.44 1.54
CA ARG A 80 10.16 14.45 2.36
C ARG A 80 9.73 13.91 3.73
N LYS A 81 9.18 12.70 3.78
CA LYS A 81 8.80 12.06 5.05
C LYS A 81 10.00 11.88 5.99
N LYS A 82 11.18 11.53 5.46
CA LYS A 82 12.39 11.41 6.27
C LYS A 82 12.79 12.73 6.94
N GLU A 83 12.59 13.87 6.27
CA GLU A 83 12.82 15.19 6.86
C GLU A 83 11.81 15.48 7.98
N GLU A 84 10.52 15.24 7.74
CA GLU A 84 9.45 15.39 8.74
C GLU A 84 9.71 14.51 9.97
N ILE A 85 10.08 13.24 9.76
CA ILE A 85 10.41 12.29 10.84
C ILE A 85 11.59 12.78 11.65
N SER A 86 12.63 13.32 11.00
CA SER A 86 13.81 13.84 11.70
C SER A 86 13.45 14.97 12.65
N GLN A 87 12.49 15.81 12.27
CA GLN A 87 11.95 16.87 13.14
C GLN A 87 11.16 16.27 14.31
N VAL A 88 10.27 15.30 14.06
CA VAL A 88 9.48 14.65 15.12
C VAL A 88 10.37 13.88 16.10
N LEU A 89 11.46 13.26 15.64
CA LEU A 89 12.42 12.58 16.52
C LEU A 89 13.19 13.56 17.42
N GLN A 90 13.41 14.79 16.95
CA GLN A 90 14.06 15.84 17.75
C GLN A 90 13.11 16.45 18.78
N ASP A 91 11.88 16.74 18.37
CA ASP A 91 10.90 17.45 19.19
C ASP A 91 10.07 16.50 20.09
N GLY A 92 10.10 15.20 19.78
CA GLY A 92 9.16 14.20 20.31
C GLY A 92 7.79 14.28 19.64
N VAL A 93 6.91 13.32 19.95
CA VAL A 93 5.53 13.38 19.48
C VAL A 93 4.77 14.45 20.24
N VAL A 94 4.52 15.58 19.58
CA VAL A 94 3.68 16.66 20.10
C VAL A 94 2.22 16.23 20.06
N LEU A 95 1.52 16.33 21.20
CA LEU A 95 0.09 16.07 21.28
C LEU A 95 -0.74 17.17 20.62
N PRO A 96 -1.98 16.86 20.18
CA PRO A 96 -2.93 17.88 19.80
C PRO A 96 -3.11 18.92 20.91
N SER A 97 -3.24 20.20 20.56
CA SER A 97 -3.29 21.29 21.55
C SER A 97 -4.46 21.18 22.55
N SER A 98 -5.48 20.38 22.19
CA SER A 98 -6.67 20.10 22.97
C SER A 98 -6.57 18.84 23.86
N CYS A 99 -5.46 18.10 23.84
CA CYS A 99 -5.36 16.77 24.48
C CYS A 99 -4.16 16.66 25.44
N GLN A 100 -4.35 15.94 26.55
CA GLN A 100 -3.28 15.38 27.38
C GLN A 100 -3.12 13.87 27.12
N GLU A 101 -2.00 13.25 27.54
CA GLU A 101 -1.78 11.81 27.29
C GLU A 101 -2.86 10.93 27.92
N GLU A 102 -3.37 11.29 29.11
CA GLU A 102 -4.42 10.52 29.79
C GLU A 102 -5.79 10.60 29.09
N ASP A 103 -5.97 11.56 28.18
CA ASP A 103 -7.23 11.79 27.46
C ASP A 103 -7.30 11.05 26.12
N ILE A 104 -6.25 10.31 25.73
CA ILE A 104 -6.24 9.57 24.47
C ILE A 104 -7.22 8.40 24.56
N ALA A 105 -8.41 8.59 24.00
CA ALA A 105 -9.43 7.56 23.95
C ALA A 105 -8.96 6.35 23.13
N PRO A 106 -9.29 5.12 23.56
CA PRO A 106 -8.87 3.90 22.84
C PRO A 106 -9.41 3.88 21.40
N PRO A 107 -8.72 3.17 20.49
CA PRO A 107 -9.21 2.93 19.13
C PRO A 107 -10.61 2.30 19.11
N ARG A 108 -11.45 2.74 18.16
CA ARG A 108 -12.88 2.37 18.03
C ARG A 108 -13.12 1.01 17.38
N GLY A 109 -12.08 0.30 16.94
CA GLY A 109 -12.19 -0.97 16.21
C GLY A 109 -12.55 -0.77 14.74
N PHE A 110 -11.60 -0.30 13.94
CA PHE A 110 -11.80 0.01 12.52
C PHE A 110 -12.10 -1.25 11.71
N ARG A 111 -11.31 -2.31 11.87
CA ARG A 111 -11.49 -3.58 11.15
C ARG A 111 -12.82 -4.23 11.49
N GLU A 112 -13.21 -4.20 12.76
CA GLU A 112 -14.48 -4.76 13.23
C GLU A 112 -15.68 -4.02 12.62
N ALA A 113 -15.65 -2.69 12.59
CA ALA A 113 -16.70 -1.88 11.97
C ALA A 113 -16.91 -2.22 10.48
N LEU A 114 -15.84 -2.57 9.76
CA LEU A 114 -15.93 -3.01 8.36
C LEU A 114 -16.52 -4.42 8.21
N LEU A 115 -16.27 -5.32 9.16
CA LEU A 115 -16.70 -6.72 9.09
C LEU A 115 -18.13 -6.95 9.57
N GLN A 116 -18.63 -6.10 10.48
CA GLN A 116 -19.99 -6.21 11.00
C GLN A 116 -21.07 -5.77 10.01
N HIS A 117 -20.69 -5.01 8.98
CA HIS A 117 -21.64 -4.55 7.97
C HIS A 117 -22.03 -5.66 7.01
N GLU A 118 -23.32 -5.83 6.77
CA GLU A 118 -23.81 -6.72 5.72
C GLU A 118 -23.62 -6.08 4.35
N GLY A 119 -22.72 -6.64 3.54
CA GLY A 119 -22.39 -6.13 2.21
C GLY A 119 -20.98 -5.57 2.14
N VAL A 120 -20.75 -4.63 1.23
CA VAL A 120 -19.44 -3.97 1.07
C VAL A 120 -19.44 -2.71 1.93
N SER A 121 -18.62 -2.69 2.96
CA SER A 121 -18.42 -1.51 3.81
C SER A 121 -17.83 -0.34 3.03
N ILE A 122 -18.26 0.88 3.34
CA ILE A 122 -17.69 2.09 2.73
C ILE A 122 -16.76 2.79 3.73
N ILE A 123 -15.49 2.91 3.34
CA ILE A 123 -14.51 3.79 3.98
C ILE A 123 -14.54 5.11 3.20
N ALA A 124 -15.15 6.14 3.78
CA ALA A 124 -15.30 7.43 3.12
C ALA A 124 -14.04 8.29 3.32
N GLU A 125 -13.35 8.63 2.24
CA GLU A 125 -12.11 9.39 2.29
C GLU A 125 -12.37 10.90 2.17
N ALA A 126 -11.83 11.67 3.11
CA ALA A 126 -11.79 13.12 3.07
C ALA A 126 -10.43 13.58 2.54
N LYS A 127 -10.43 14.19 1.34
CA LYS A 127 -9.21 14.61 0.64
C LYS A 127 -9.38 16.01 0.04
N LYS A 128 -8.54 16.94 0.48
CA LYS A 128 -8.54 18.34 0.03
C LYS A 128 -7.90 18.50 -1.35
N ALA A 129 -6.74 17.90 -1.55
CA ALA A 129 -6.00 17.92 -2.81
C ALA A 129 -5.38 16.56 -3.12
N SER A 130 -4.89 16.37 -4.35
CA SER A 130 -4.08 15.21 -4.70
C SER A 130 -3.06 15.57 -5.79
N PRO A 131 -1.91 14.85 -5.87
CA PRO A 131 -0.92 15.10 -6.93
C PRO A 131 -1.48 14.97 -8.35
N SER A 132 -2.43 14.06 -8.56
CA SER A 132 -3.00 13.79 -9.88
C SER A 132 -4.10 14.76 -10.31
N LYS A 133 -4.80 15.40 -9.36
CA LYS A 133 -5.97 16.26 -9.65
C LYS A 133 -5.86 17.69 -9.12
N GLY A 134 -4.79 18.03 -8.42
CA GLY A 134 -4.65 19.32 -7.75
C GLY A 134 -5.69 19.48 -6.63
N LEU A 135 -6.21 20.70 -6.46
CA LEU A 135 -7.24 21.03 -5.49
C LEU A 135 -8.58 20.36 -5.86
N ILE A 136 -9.11 19.53 -4.96
CA ILE A 136 -10.38 18.81 -5.15
C ILE A 136 -11.52 19.57 -4.49
N SER A 137 -11.33 20.04 -3.26
CA SER A 137 -12.30 20.88 -2.55
C SER A 137 -11.63 22.12 -2.00
N SER A 138 -12.09 23.29 -2.45
CA SER A 138 -11.66 24.59 -1.92
C SER A 138 -12.29 24.90 -0.56
N ASP A 139 -13.50 24.39 -0.30
CA ASP A 139 -14.22 24.52 0.97
C ASP A 139 -14.13 23.18 1.73
N PHE A 140 -13.06 23.02 2.51
CA PHE A 140 -12.72 21.77 3.18
C PHE A 140 -13.00 21.87 4.69
N ASP A 141 -14.28 21.81 5.04
CA ASP A 141 -14.71 21.68 6.44
C ASP A 141 -14.76 20.21 6.85
N ILE A 142 -13.69 19.74 7.48
CA ILE A 142 -13.54 18.35 7.90
C ILE A 142 -14.62 17.90 8.90
N VAL A 143 -15.14 18.81 9.72
CA VAL A 143 -16.19 18.50 10.71
C VAL A 143 -17.49 18.22 9.97
N ALA A 144 -17.90 19.14 9.10
CA ALA A 144 -19.11 18.97 8.28
C ALA A 144 -19.03 17.73 7.38
N ILE A 145 -17.85 17.43 6.84
CA ILE A 145 -17.61 16.22 6.03
C ILE A 145 -17.76 14.95 6.88
N ALA A 146 -17.15 14.88 8.06
CA ALA A 146 -17.20 13.72 8.93
C ALA A 146 -18.65 13.40 9.37
N GLU A 147 -19.38 14.42 9.84
CA GLU A 147 -20.79 14.27 10.19
C GLU A 147 -21.65 13.85 8.98
N HIS A 148 -21.35 14.40 7.80
CA HIS A 148 -22.06 14.04 6.57
C HIS A 148 -21.83 12.57 6.19
N TYR A 149 -20.58 12.09 6.24
CA TYR A 149 -20.24 10.70 5.97
C TYR A 149 -20.92 9.74 6.94
N GLU A 150 -20.96 10.09 8.22
CA GLU A 150 -21.69 9.31 9.23
C GLU A 150 -23.19 9.29 8.96
N ARG A 151 -23.81 10.45 8.70
CA ARG A 151 -25.25 10.53 8.38
C ARG A 151 -25.61 9.75 7.12
N CYS A 152 -24.71 9.66 6.15
CA CYS A 152 -24.90 8.84 4.95
C CYS A 152 -24.54 7.36 5.16
N GLY A 153 -24.08 7.01 6.36
CA GLY A 153 -23.82 5.64 6.83
C GLY A 153 -22.59 4.99 6.20
N ALA A 154 -21.50 5.74 6.09
CA ALA A 154 -20.17 5.13 5.98
C ALA A 154 -19.88 4.27 7.22
N GLN A 155 -19.04 3.24 7.08
CA GLN A 155 -18.64 2.37 8.19
C GLN A 155 -17.35 2.86 8.85
N ALA A 156 -16.53 3.58 8.08
CA ALA A 156 -15.31 4.20 8.57
C ALA A 156 -14.97 5.43 7.74
N MET A 157 -14.06 6.24 8.25
CA MET A 157 -13.53 7.41 7.57
C MET A 157 -12.04 7.26 7.31
N SER A 158 -11.56 7.80 6.19
CA SER A 158 -10.14 7.94 5.90
C SER A 158 -9.80 9.42 5.80
N VAL A 159 -8.77 9.87 6.51
CA VAL A 159 -8.34 11.27 6.50
C VAL A 159 -6.90 11.35 6.03
N LEU A 160 -6.67 12.13 4.98
CA LEU A 160 -5.32 12.44 4.50
C LEU A 160 -4.64 13.39 5.48
N THR A 161 -3.49 12.98 6.01
CA THR A 161 -2.71 13.80 6.95
C THR A 161 -1.42 14.37 6.36
N ASP A 162 -1.04 13.92 5.17
CA ASP A 162 0.11 14.45 4.43
C ASP A 162 -0.13 15.90 3.97
N VAL A 163 0.78 16.80 4.35
CA VAL A 163 0.65 18.24 4.10
C VAL A 163 1.05 18.59 2.66
N ASP A 164 2.21 18.13 2.20
CA ASP A 164 2.83 18.66 0.98
C ASP A 164 2.15 18.18 -0.31
N PHE A 165 1.65 16.94 -0.33
CA PHE A 165 1.08 16.33 -1.53
C PHE A 165 -0.45 16.35 -1.52
N PHE A 166 -1.07 16.31 -0.33
CA PHE A 166 -2.54 16.21 -0.18
C PHE A 166 -3.19 17.41 0.51
N GLN A 167 -2.41 18.37 1.02
CA GLN A 167 -2.89 19.48 1.85
C GLN A 167 -3.74 19.01 3.04
N GLY A 168 -3.36 17.86 3.59
CA GLY A 168 -3.92 17.26 4.79
C GLY A 168 -3.33 17.85 6.07
N SER A 169 -3.77 17.33 7.21
CA SER A 169 -3.14 17.60 8.51
C SER A 169 -3.57 16.56 9.54
N LEU A 170 -2.71 16.31 10.54
CA LEU A 170 -3.07 15.50 11.71
C LEU A 170 -4.22 16.13 12.51
N GLU A 171 -4.30 17.46 12.55
CA GLU A 171 -5.41 18.18 13.21
C GLU A 171 -6.76 17.86 12.56
N ASN A 172 -6.80 17.68 11.24
CA ASN A 172 -8.02 17.26 10.56
C ASN A 172 -8.45 15.86 10.98
N LEU A 173 -7.51 14.94 11.27
CA LEU A 173 -7.83 13.61 11.78
C LEU A 173 -8.50 13.70 13.16
N VAL A 174 -7.92 14.49 14.07
CA VAL A 174 -8.47 14.72 15.42
C VAL A 174 -9.89 15.30 15.33
N ARG A 175 -10.06 16.35 14.51
CA ARG A 175 -11.36 17.02 14.32
C ARG A 175 -12.41 16.12 13.67
N ALA A 176 -12.03 15.32 12.67
CA ALA A 176 -12.92 14.36 12.02
C ALA A 176 -13.43 13.31 13.01
N ARG A 177 -12.50 12.77 13.83
CA ARG A 177 -12.83 11.76 14.84
C ARG A 177 -13.71 12.31 15.95
N ALA A 178 -13.49 13.57 16.35
CA ALA A 178 -14.33 14.23 17.35
C ALA A 178 -15.75 14.51 16.84
N ALA A 179 -15.92 14.71 15.53
CA ALA A 179 -17.18 15.10 14.91
C ALA A 179 -18.14 13.94 14.58
N SER A 180 -17.67 12.68 14.65
CA SER A 180 -18.48 11.50 14.32
C SER A 180 -18.13 10.30 15.21
N CYS A 181 -18.96 9.26 15.22
CA CYS A 181 -18.65 7.98 15.86
C CYS A 181 -17.89 7.00 14.94
N LEU A 182 -17.60 7.36 13.69
CA LEU A 182 -16.87 6.52 12.76
C LEU A 182 -15.44 6.25 13.25
N PRO A 183 -14.89 5.04 13.09
CA PRO A 183 -13.45 4.82 13.23
C PRO A 183 -12.71 5.51 12.07
N VAL A 184 -11.56 6.11 12.38
CA VAL A 184 -10.80 6.97 11.46
C VAL A 184 -9.43 6.36 11.15
N LEU A 185 -9.18 6.12 9.86
CA LEU A 185 -7.90 5.75 9.30
C LEU A 185 -7.04 7.00 9.06
N ARG A 186 -5.81 7.00 9.57
CA ARG A 186 -4.75 7.91 9.11
C ARG A 186 -4.23 7.44 7.76
N LYS A 187 -4.59 8.16 6.69
CA LYS A 187 -4.03 7.93 5.35
C LYS A 187 -2.81 8.83 5.15
N ASP A 188 -1.63 8.25 5.32
CA ASP A 188 -0.33 8.90 5.20
C ASP A 188 0.73 7.87 4.76
N PHE A 189 1.93 8.35 4.46
CA PHE A 189 3.06 7.51 4.11
C PHE A 189 3.87 7.17 5.37
N ILE A 190 3.54 6.05 6.01
CA ILE A 190 4.26 5.56 7.20
C ILE A 190 5.52 4.82 6.78
N VAL A 191 6.67 5.37 7.16
CA VAL A 191 8.00 4.78 6.90
C VAL A 191 8.84 4.63 8.17
N HIS A 192 8.33 5.09 9.32
CA HIS A 192 9.01 5.02 10.63
C HIS A 192 8.03 4.80 11.79
N GLU A 193 8.44 4.05 12.81
CA GLU A 193 7.64 3.70 14.00
C GLU A 193 7.09 4.91 14.76
N ILE A 194 7.84 6.01 14.83
CA ILE A 194 7.40 7.27 15.46
C ILE A 194 6.09 7.81 14.87
N GLN A 195 5.82 7.54 13.58
CA GLN A 195 4.57 7.94 12.95
C GLN A 195 3.39 7.09 13.47
N ILE A 196 3.63 5.85 13.90
CA ILE A 196 2.62 4.97 14.50
C ILE A 196 2.25 5.50 15.89
N GLU A 197 3.26 5.82 16.71
CA GLU A 197 3.03 6.48 18.00
C GLU A 197 2.28 7.81 17.82
N GLN A 198 2.69 8.61 16.85
CA GLN A 198 2.00 9.84 16.49
C GLN A 198 0.54 9.60 16.08
N SER A 199 0.27 8.54 15.31
CA SER A 199 -1.09 8.21 14.88
C SER A 199 -1.99 7.91 16.08
N PHE A 200 -1.52 7.06 17.00
CA PHE A 200 -2.23 6.72 18.23
C PHE A 200 -2.49 7.97 19.09
N LYS A 201 -1.44 8.80 19.30
CA LYS A 201 -1.52 10.03 20.09
C LYS A 201 -2.48 11.08 19.52
N HIS A 202 -2.75 11.03 18.21
CA HIS A 202 -3.74 11.88 17.55
C HIS A 202 -5.12 11.19 17.41
N GLY A 203 -5.29 10.02 18.02
CA GLY A 203 -6.55 9.29 18.07
C GLY A 203 -6.87 8.47 16.84
N ALA A 204 -5.92 8.16 15.96
CA ALA A 204 -6.19 7.27 14.83
C ALA A 204 -6.70 5.90 15.32
N ASP A 205 -7.73 5.37 14.65
CA ASP A 205 -8.26 4.04 14.94
C ASP A 205 -7.61 2.97 14.03
N ALA A 206 -7.06 3.41 12.90
CA ALA A 206 -6.24 2.60 12.00
C ALA A 206 -5.14 3.39 11.31
N ILE A 207 -4.12 2.68 10.82
CA ILE A 207 -3.05 3.23 9.99
C ILE A 207 -2.94 2.53 8.64
N LEU A 208 -2.28 3.18 7.69
CA LEU A 208 -1.95 2.63 6.37
C LEU A 208 -0.48 2.23 6.30
N LEU A 209 -0.19 1.00 5.89
CA LEU A 209 1.15 0.56 5.52
C LEU A 209 1.19 0.26 4.02
N ILE A 210 1.98 1.02 3.26
CA ILE A 210 2.08 0.84 1.81
C ILE A 210 3.21 -0.14 1.52
N ALA A 211 2.86 -1.31 0.99
CA ALA A 211 3.81 -2.38 0.72
C ALA A 211 4.91 -1.93 -0.24
N ALA A 212 4.59 -1.11 -1.25
CA ALA A 212 5.57 -0.56 -2.18
C ALA A 212 6.72 0.24 -1.51
N LEU A 213 6.51 0.75 -0.29
CA LEU A 213 7.46 1.62 0.42
C LEU A 213 8.23 0.92 1.54
N LEU A 214 7.86 -0.32 1.87
CA LEU A 214 8.31 -1.01 3.08
C LEU A 214 8.84 -2.40 2.76
N GLU A 215 9.90 -2.78 3.45
CA GLU A 215 10.37 -4.16 3.46
C GLU A 215 9.44 -5.06 4.27
N GLU A 216 9.45 -6.36 4.00
CA GLU A 216 8.59 -7.35 4.69
C GLU A 216 8.72 -7.29 6.22
N GLN A 217 9.96 -7.18 6.71
CA GLN A 217 10.23 -7.10 8.14
C GLN A 217 9.64 -5.81 8.73
N GLN A 218 9.77 -4.68 8.02
CA GLN A 218 9.17 -3.42 8.48
C GLN A 218 7.65 -3.49 8.51
N ILE A 219 7.02 -4.11 7.51
CA ILE A 219 5.56 -4.32 7.50
C ILE A 219 5.15 -5.13 8.72
N ARG A 220 5.86 -6.24 9.02
CA ARG A 220 5.57 -7.08 10.20
C ARG A 220 5.73 -6.29 11.49
N ASP A 221 6.84 -5.59 11.66
CA ASP A 221 7.16 -4.86 12.89
C ASP A 221 6.16 -3.71 13.12
N TYR A 222 5.86 -2.94 12.07
CA TYR A 222 4.90 -1.83 12.13
C TYR A 222 3.46 -2.33 12.31
N PHE A 223 3.10 -3.45 11.70
CA PHE A 223 1.82 -4.10 11.93
C PHE A 223 1.66 -4.50 13.40
N GLN A 224 2.62 -5.23 13.95
CA GLN A 224 2.60 -5.66 15.35
C GLN A 224 2.56 -4.46 16.30
N TYR A 225 3.39 -3.45 16.06
CA TYR A 225 3.43 -2.26 16.91
C TYR A 225 2.09 -1.51 16.91
N ALA A 226 1.44 -1.36 15.75
CA ALA A 226 0.11 -0.76 15.68
C ALA A 226 -0.95 -1.59 16.45
N LYS A 227 -0.91 -2.93 16.33
CA LYS A 227 -1.81 -3.83 17.07
C LYS A 227 -1.59 -3.77 18.59
N GLU A 228 -0.34 -3.62 19.05
CA GLU A 228 -0.01 -3.43 20.47
C GLU A 228 -0.62 -2.14 21.04
N MET A 229 -0.73 -1.10 20.22
CA MET A 229 -1.43 0.14 20.55
C MET A 229 -2.96 0.06 20.38
N GLY A 230 -3.48 -1.10 19.95
CA GLY A 230 -4.90 -1.34 19.70
C GLY A 230 -5.43 -0.76 18.38
N MET A 231 -4.57 -0.21 17.52
CA MET A 231 -4.97 0.29 16.21
C MET A 231 -5.04 -0.85 15.19
N ASP A 232 -5.92 -0.72 14.20
CA ASP A 232 -5.93 -1.62 13.04
C ASP A 232 -5.02 -1.12 11.92
N VAL A 233 -4.75 -1.97 10.93
CA VAL A 233 -3.83 -1.67 9.83
C VAL A 233 -4.45 -2.08 8.51
N ILE A 234 -4.44 -1.18 7.52
CA ILE A 234 -4.62 -1.55 6.12
C ILE A 234 -3.24 -1.68 5.50
N ALA A 235 -2.89 -2.88 5.06
CA ALA A 235 -1.69 -3.09 4.24
C ALA A 235 -2.05 -2.90 2.75
N GLU A 236 -1.63 -1.79 2.15
CA GLU A 236 -1.94 -1.41 0.78
C GLU A 236 -0.97 -2.07 -0.22
N VAL A 237 -1.52 -2.74 -1.24
CA VAL A 237 -0.78 -3.48 -2.27
C VAL A 237 -1.26 -3.12 -3.68
N HIS A 238 -0.37 -3.26 -4.66
CA HIS A 238 -0.60 -2.95 -6.07
C HIS A 238 -0.38 -4.15 -7.00
N ASP A 239 0.43 -5.12 -6.56
CA ASP A 239 0.77 -6.31 -7.32
C ASP A 239 0.86 -7.58 -6.45
N GLU A 240 1.09 -8.71 -7.10
CA GLU A 240 1.17 -10.03 -6.48
C GLU A 240 2.34 -10.16 -5.51
N TYR A 241 3.48 -9.52 -5.80
CA TYR A 241 4.66 -9.55 -4.95
C TYR A 241 4.40 -8.80 -3.63
N GLU A 242 3.77 -7.64 -3.71
CA GLU A 242 3.33 -6.86 -2.55
C GLU A 242 2.29 -7.64 -1.73
N ALA A 243 1.32 -8.30 -2.38
CA ALA A 243 0.35 -9.15 -1.72
C ALA A 243 1.00 -10.31 -0.96
N GLU A 244 1.92 -11.05 -1.58
CA GLU A 244 2.67 -12.14 -0.94
C GLU A 244 3.51 -11.64 0.24
N LYS A 245 4.08 -10.43 0.13
CA LYS A 245 4.82 -9.79 1.21
C LYS A 245 3.92 -9.50 2.42
N CYS A 246 2.74 -8.90 2.21
CA CYS A 246 1.78 -8.62 3.28
C CYS A 246 1.21 -9.89 3.92
N LEU A 247 0.94 -10.94 3.13
CA LEU A 247 0.52 -12.24 3.64
C LEU A 247 1.57 -12.87 4.56
N ARG A 248 2.85 -12.84 4.14
CA ARG A 248 3.95 -13.36 4.96
C ARG A 248 4.12 -12.55 6.24
N ALA A 249 3.91 -11.24 6.19
CA ALA A 249 3.89 -10.36 7.36
C ALA A 249 2.64 -10.52 8.25
N GLU A 250 1.74 -11.45 7.92
CA GLU A 250 0.53 -11.79 8.69
C GLU A 250 -0.48 -10.63 8.83
N CYS A 251 -0.52 -9.72 7.85
CA CYS A 251 -1.50 -8.64 7.84
C CYS A 251 -2.94 -9.19 7.78
N ASP A 252 -3.82 -8.66 8.64
CA ASP A 252 -5.19 -9.16 8.86
C ASP A 252 -6.28 -8.37 8.11
N LEU A 253 -5.88 -7.39 7.31
CA LEU A 253 -6.70 -6.56 6.43
C LEU A 253 -5.81 -5.98 5.30
N ILE A 254 -6.14 -6.29 4.05
CA ILE A 254 -5.33 -5.90 2.88
C ILE A 254 -6.13 -4.94 1.99
N GLY A 255 -5.54 -3.78 1.69
CA GLY A 255 -6.05 -2.82 0.72
C GLY A 255 -5.44 -3.06 -0.66
N ILE A 256 -6.27 -3.17 -1.69
CA ILE A 256 -5.82 -3.30 -3.08
C ILE A 256 -6.06 -1.98 -3.79
N ASN A 257 -4.98 -1.29 -4.13
CA ASN A 257 -5.06 -0.02 -4.83
C ASN A 257 -5.10 -0.24 -6.34
N ASN A 258 -6.26 0.06 -6.93
CA ASN A 258 -6.48 -0.09 -8.37
C ASN A 258 -5.74 0.96 -9.21
N ARG A 259 -5.06 1.93 -8.58
CA ARG A 259 -4.30 2.98 -9.26
C ARG A 259 -2.83 2.59 -9.36
N ASP A 260 -2.29 2.58 -10.58
CA ASP A 260 -0.85 2.45 -10.78
C ASP A 260 -0.15 3.75 -10.36
N LEU A 261 0.86 3.66 -9.49
CA LEU A 261 1.58 4.83 -8.97
C LEU A 261 2.57 5.45 -9.99
N ARG A 262 2.87 4.75 -11.09
CA ARG A 262 3.80 5.20 -12.13
C ARG A 262 3.12 6.09 -13.17
N ASP A 263 1.91 5.73 -13.59
CA ASP A 263 1.18 6.43 -14.66
C ASP A 263 -0.23 6.92 -14.26
N PHE A 264 -0.67 6.63 -13.03
CA PHE A 264 -1.97 6.98 -12.46
C PHE A 264 -3.18 6.38 -13.17
N THR A 265 -2.98 5.41 -14.06
CA THR A 265 -4.07 4.62 -14.64
C THR A 265 -4.81 3.87 -13.54
N VAL A 266 -6.11 3.65 -13.74
CA VAL A 266 -6.96 2.97 -12.75
C VAL A 266 -7.64 1.78 -13.40
N ASP A 267 -7.42 0.60 -12.84
CA ASP A 267 -8.02 -0.65 -13.30
C ASP A 267 -8.55 -1.47 -12.13
N ILE A 268 -9.88 -1.52 -11.99
CA ILE A 268 -10.58 -2.31 -10.97
C ILE A 268 -10.32 -3.82 -11.09
N GLN A 269 -9.88 -4.30 -12.26
CA GLN A 269 -9.49 -5.71 -12.43
C GLN A 269 -8.29 -6.09 -11.56
N THR A 270 -7.49 -5.11 -11.12
CA THR A 270 -6.40 -5.32 -10.15
C THR A 270 -6.95 -5.91 -8.85
N THR A 271 -8.05 -5.39 -8.33
CA THR A 271 -8.74 -5.95 -7.15
C THR A 271 -9.07 -7.43 -7.35
N PHE A 272 -9.70 -7.80 -8.46
CA PHE A 272 -10.12 -9.19 -8.69
C PHE A 272 -8.96 -10.13 -8.97
N ARG A 273 -7.89 -9.63 -9.61
CA ARG A 273 -6.67 -10.39 -9.85
C ARG A 273 -5.98 -10.73 -8.52
N LEU A 274 -5.75 -9.73 -7.67
CA LEU A 274 -5.05 -9.91 -6.40
C LEU A 274 -5.90 -10.64 -5.36
N ALA A 275 -7.23 -10.48 -5.37
CA ALA A 275 -8.12 -11.25 -4.51
C ALA A 275 -7.96 -12.77 -4.70
N ARG A 276 -7.64 -13.24 -5.92
CA ARG A 276 -7.36 -14.67 -6.17
C ARG A 276 -6.06 -15.15 -5.56
N VAL A 277 -5.05 -14.27 -5.47
CA VAL A 277 -3.74 -14.58 -4.89
C VAL A 277 -3.83 -14.57 -3.37
N ILE A 278 -4.53 -13.58 -2.80
CA ILE A 278 -4.71 -13.45 -1.35
C ILE A 278 -5.66 -14.51 -0.79
N GLY A 279 -6.66 -14.90 -1.57
CA GLY A 279 -7.68 -15.85 -1.13
C GLY A 279 -8.74 -15.20 -0.23
N HIS A 280 -9.52 -16.04 0.44
CA HIS A 280 -10.74 -15.61 1.14
C HIS A 280 -10.57 -15.51 2.68
N SER A 281 -9.39 -15.81 3.21
CA SER A 281 -9.13 -15.79 4.66
C SER A 281 -8.87 -14.39 5.20
N THR A 282 -8.41 -13.47 4.35
CA THR A 282 -8.05 -12.11 4.74
C THR A 282 -9.06 -11.14 4.13
N PRO A 283 -9.75 -10.33 4.95
CA PRO A 283 -10.62 -9.26 4.48
C PRO A 283 -9.90 -8.32 3.51
N LEU A 284 -10.61 -7.92 2.44
CA LEU A 284 -10.06 -7.10 1.37
C LEU A 284 -10.77 -5.76 1.27
N VAL A 285 -9.99 -4.69 1.09
CA VAL A 285 -10.48 -3.35 0.76
C VAL A 285 -10.11 -3.03 -0.67
N SER A 286 -11.07 -2.68 -1.53
CA SER A 286 -10.78 -2.17 -2.87
C SER A 286 -10.62 -0.64 -2.81
N GLU A 287 -9.55 -0.11 -3.37
CA GLU A 287 -9.24 1.32 -3.34
C GLU A 287 -9.06 1.89 -4.75
N SER A 288 -9.43 3.15 -4.94
CA SER A 288 -9.39 3.87 -6.23
C SER A 288 -10.36 3.34 -7.30
N GLY A 289 -10.91 4.26 -8.09
CA GLY A 289 -11.70 3.90 -9.29
C GLY A 289 -13.17 3.55 -9.05
N LEU A 290 -13.64 3.65 -7.82
CA LEU A 290 -15.02 3.33 -7.44
C LEU A 290 -15.90 4.58 -7.53
N ALA A 291 -16.89 4.55 -8.41
CA ALA A 291 -17.74 5.72 -8.67
C ALA A 291 -19.23 5.39 -8.81
N SER A 292 -19.58 4.11 -8.98
CA SER A 292 -20.94 3.67 -9.26
C SER A 292 -21.41 2.54 -8.34
N LYS A 293 -22.73 2.40 -8.24
CA LYS A 293 -23.38 1.26 -7.60
C LYS A 293 -22.97 -0.08 -8.21
N ASN A 294 -22.76 -0.12 -9.53
CA ASN A 294 -22.33 -1.33 -10.23
C ASN A 294 -20.95 -1.79 -9.76
N ASP A 295 -20.05 -0.86 -9.43
CA ASP A 295 -18.72 -1.19 -8.89
C ASP A 295 -18.88 -1.92 -7.55
N ILE A 296 -19.70 -1.39 -6.65
CA ILE A 296 -19.95 -1.98 -5.33
C ILE A 296 -20.61 -3.35 -5.44
N GLN A 297 -21.59 -3.50 -6.33
CA GLN A 297 -22.21 -4.82 -6.59
C GLN A 297 -21.20 -5.83 -7.16
N MET A 298 -20.23 -5.37 -7.97
CA MET A 298 -19.17 -6.22 -8.48
C MET A 298 -18.21 -6.66 -7.38
N LEU A 299 -17.83 -5.75 -6.48
CA LEU A 299 -17.04 -6.05 -5.29
C LEU A 299 -17.74 -7.08 -4.39
N GLN A 300 -19.03 -6.88 -4.13
CA GLN A 300 -19.83 -7.81 -3.31
C GLN A 300 -19.85 -9.22 -3.90
N LYS A 301 -20.05 -9.35 -5.22
CA LYS A 301 -20.04 -10.65 -5.92
C LYS A 301 -18.71 -11.41 -5.81
N HIS A 302 -17.61 -10.69 -5.59
CA HIS A 302 -16.28 -11.27 -5.42
C HIS A 302 -15.84 -11.38 -3.95
N GLY A 303 -16.76 -11.16 -3.00
CA GLY A 303 -16.46 -11.30 -1.57
C GLY A 303 -15.52 -10.25 -1.02
N ILE A 304 -15.42 -9.08 -1.67
CA ILE A 304 -14.63 -7.96 -1.17
C ILE A 304 -15.35 -7.34 0.03
N THR A 305 -14.61 -7.08 1.11
CA THR A 305 -15.15 -6.63 2.39
C THR A 305 -15.52 -5.16 2.38
N ALA A 306 -14.65 -4.32 1.82
CA ALA A 306 -14.84 -2.88 1.86
C ALA A 306 -14.37 -2.17 0.60
N ALA A 307 -14.83 -0.94 0.43
CA ALA A 307 -14.48 -0.01 -0.62
C ALA A 307 -14.01 1.30 0.00
N LEU A 308 -12.81 1.76 -0.35
CA LEU A 308 -12.34 3.10 0.00
C LEU A 308 -12.68 4.07 -1.14
N VAL A 309 -13.57 5.01 -0.84
CA VAL A 309 -14.12 5.95 -1.83
C VAL A 309 -13.86 7.38 -1.38
N GLY A 310 -13.11 8.14 -2.19
CA GLY A 310 -12.80 9.54 -1.90
C GLY A 310 -13.32 10.49 -2.98
N GLU A 311 -12.78 10.38 -4.19
CA GLU A 311 -13.02 11.40 -5.22
C GLU A 311 -14.50 11.56 -5.59
N ALA A 312 -15.24 10.46 -5.75
CA ALA A 312 -16.67 10.53 -6.08
C ALA A 312 -17.45 11.27 -4.99
N LEU A 313 -17.10 11.06 -3.71
CA LEU A 313 -17.75 11.73 -2.58
C LEU A 313 -17.38 13.20 -2.51
N MET A 314 -16.10 13.53 -2.67
CA MET A 314 -15.63 14.93 -2.61
C MET A 314 -16.17 15.79 -3.75
N ARG A 315 -16.39 15.22 -4.95
CA ARG A 315 -17.05 15.94 -6.05
C ARG A 315 -18.54 16.16 -5.82
N ALA A 316 -19.20 15.27 -5.09
CA ALA A 316 -20.62 15.39 -4.79
C ALA A 316 -20.90 16.44 -3.69
N GLY A 317 -19.90 16.76 -2.87
CA GLY A 317 -20.01 17.69 -1.75
C GLY A 317 -20.86 17.17 -0.60
N THR A 318 -20.98 17.97 0.46
CA THR A 318 -21.73 17.63 1.70
C THR A 318 -23.25 17.71 1.55
N GLU A 319 -23.74 18.15 0.39
CA GLU A 319 -25.17 18.09 0.03
C GLU A 319 -25.51 16.86 -0.83
N GLY A 320 -24.49 16.13 -1.30
CA GLY A 320 -24.64 15.00 -2.20
C GLY A 320 -25.18 13.74 -1.51
N LYS A 321 -26.00 12.96 -2.24
CA LYS A 321 -26.44 11.62 -1.81
C LYS A 321 -25.54 10.50 -2.36
N GLN A 322 -24.29 10.81 -2.73
CA GLN A 322 -23.43 9.87 -3.45
C GLN A 322 -23.12 8.62 -2.62
N LEU A 323 -22.96 8.75 -1.30
CA LEU A 323 -22.82 7.61 -0.39
C LEU A 323 -24.07 6.72 -0.39
N ALA A 324 -25.26 7.29 -0.50
CA ALA A 324 -26.50 6.53 -0.61
C ALA A 324 -26.60 5.76 -1.93
N ILE A 325 -25.96 6.20 -3.02
CA ILE A 325 -25.94 5.46 -4.29
C ILE A 325 -25.20 4.12 -4.16
N PHE A 326 -24.22 4.05 -3.25
CA PHE A 326 -23.43 2.83 -3.00
C PHE A 326 -24.14 1.82 -2.10
N ARG A 327 -25.22 2.23 -1.44
CA ARG A 327 -25.99 1.42 -0.50
C ARG A 327 -27.34 1.16 -1.15
N ASP A 328 -27.83 -0.07 -1.18
CA ASP A 328 -29.01 -0.49 -1.96
C ASP A 328 -30.37 0.14 -1.53
N GLU A 329 -30.40 1.30 -0.88
CA GLU A 329 -31.58 2.00 -0.33
C GLU A 329 -32.28 2.95 -1.32
#